data_AF-A0A399YTT4-F1
#
_entry.id   AF-A0A399YTT4-F1
#
_cell.length_a   1.000
_cell.length_b   1.000
_cell.length_c   1.000
_cell.angle_alpha   90.00
_cell.angle_beta   90.00
_cell.angle_gamma   90.00
#
_symmetry.space_group_name_H-M   'P 1'
#
loop_
_entity.id
_entity.type
_entity.pdbx_description
1 polymer ?
#
loop_
_entity_poly.entity_id
_entity_poly.type
_entity_poly.pdbx_seq_one_letter_code
_entity_poly.pdbx_strand_id
1 'polypeptide(L)'
;MILSGAGIRAGAPLDLCELIDLAPTLSLLLGGETPAQNQGRVLWEALDVAGETRKGGAYVDLLMQRDSALEELKQLKRERASGAMYRSEYETERAEILLRARMNLVAMEEERKKLEIQN
;
A
#
# COMPACT_ATOMS: atom_id res chain seq x y z
N MET A 1 11.76 12.74 8.62
CA MET A 1 11.85 11.62 9.59
C MET A 1 12.52 10.44 8.89
N ILE A 2 13.31 9.64 9.58
CA ILE A 2 13.94 8.44 9.01
C ILE A 2 13.58 7.26 9.90
N LEU A 3 13.06 6.19 9.29
CA LEU A 3 12.82 4.89 9.91
C LEU A 3 13.82 3.89 9.32
N SER A 4 14.46 3.10 10.18
CA SER A 4 15.40 2.06 9.76
C SER A 4 15.46 0.99 10.83
N GLY A 5 15.51 -0.27 10.42
CA GLY A 5 15.56 -1.43 11.31
C GLY A 5 14.92 -2.66 10.69
N ALA A 6 14.91 -3.75 11.46
CA ALA A 6 14.20 -4.97 11.08
C ALA A 6 12.71 -4.68 10.89
N GLY A 7 12.12 -5.21 9.81
CA GLY A 7 10.72 -4.97 9.47
C GLY A 7 10.42 -3.62 8.82
N ILE A 8 11.44 -2.78 8.53
CA ILE A 8 11.29 -1.55 7.76
C ILE A 8 11.75 -1.76 6.32
N ARG A 9 10.88 -1.40 5.37
CA ARG A 9 11.18 -1.46 3.93
C ARG A 9 12.24 -0.42 3.55
N ALA A 10 13.35 -0.89 2.99
CA ALA A 10 14.41 -0.01 2.53
C ALA A 10 13.93 0.90 1.39
N GLY A 11 14.19 2.21 1.51
CA GLY A 11 13.90 3.19 0.48
C GLY A 11 12.42 3.48 0.24
N ALA A 12 11.52 3.06 1.14
CA ALA A 12 10.10 3.36 1.03
C ALA A 12 9.85 4.88 1.13
N PRO A 13 9.19 5.50 0.13
CA PRO A 13 8.79 6.90 0.24
C PRO A 13 7.61 7.05 1.22
N LEU A 14 7.72 8.02 2.12
CA LEU A 14 6.69 8.40 3.08
C LEU A 14 6.20 9.81 2.75
N ASP A 15 5.23 9.91 1.84
CA ASP A 15 4.73 11.20 1.34
C ASP A 15 3.86 11.95 2.36
N LEU A 16 3.19 11.21 3.26
CA LEU A 16 2.30 11.75 4.29
C LEU A 16 2.57 11.02 5.60
N CYS A 17 3.54 11.52 6.36
CA CYS A 17 3.92 10.95 7.65
C CYS A 17 3.92 12.02 8.72
N GLU A 18 3.14 11.79 9.77
CA GLU A 18 3.06 12.64 10.95
C GLU A 18 3.67 11.93 12.16
N LEU A 19 4.07 12.71 13.18
CA LEU A 19 4.66 12.15 14.39
C LEU A 19 3.69 11.20 15.13
N ILE A 20 2.38 11.47 15.04
CA ILE A 20 1.33 10.66 15.66
C ILE A 20 1.26 9.24 15.08
N ASP A 21 1.75 9.04 13.86
CA ASP A 21 1.76 7.74 13.18
C ASP A 21 2.83 6.78 13.71
N LEU A 22 3.79 7.29 14.50
CA LEU A 22 4.89 6.49 15.01
C LEU A 22 4.46 5.50 16.08
N ALA A 23 3.64 5.92 17.05
CA ALA A 23 3.19 5.05 18.13
C ALA A 23 2.54 3.75 17.63
N PRO A 24 1.55 3.78 16.72
CA PRO A 24 0.92 2.57 16.21
C PRO A 24 1.87 1.75 15.33
N THR A 25 2.73 2.40 14.54
CA THR A 25 3.72 1.71 13.68
C THR A 25 4.75 0.94 14.51
N LEU A 26 5.23 1.55 15.60
CA LEU A 26 6.18 0.92 16.51
C LEU A 26 5.53 -0.19 17.32
N SER A 27 4.30 0.00 17.82
CA SER A 27 3.55 -1.07 18.50
C SER A 27 3.46 -2.32 17.62
N LEU A 28 3.12 -2.15 16.34
CA LEU A 28 3.04 -3.26 15.40
C LEU A 28 4.41 -3.95 15.17
N LEU A 29 5.47 -3.18 14.95
CA LEU A 29 6.83 -3.71 14.77
C LEU A 29 7.34 -4.47 16.00
N LEU A 30 6.94 -4.05 17.20
CA LEU A 30 7.29 -4.68 18.46
C LEU A 30 6.38 -5.87 18.81
N GLY A 31 5.38 -6.18 17.97
CA GLY A 31 4.39 -7.22 18.24
C GLY A 31 3.43 -6.89 19.39
N GLY A 32 3.37 -5.63 19.80
CA GLY A 32 2.48 -5.12 20.83
C GLY A 32 1.12 -4.72 20.27
N GLU A 33 0.21 -4.41 21.18
CA GLU A 33 -1.10 -3.83 20.82
C GLU A 33 -0.95 -2.34 20.50
N THR A 34 -1.80 -1.86 19.60
CA THR A 34 -1.89 -0.42 19.32
C THR A 34 -2.54 0.28 20.53
N PRO A 35 -2.01 1.41 21.01
CA PRO A 35 -2.62 2.10 22.15
C PRO A 35 -4.07 2.52 21.83
N ALA A 36 -5.00 2.28 22.75
CA ALA A 36 -6.43 2.60 22.53
C ALA A 36 -6.72 4.09 22.28
N GLN A 37 -5.83 4.99 22.72
CA GLN A 37 -5.92 6.44 22.48
C GLN A 37 -5.06 6.90 21.31
N ASN A 38 -4.56 5.98 20.48
CA ASN A 38 -3.80 6.34 19.30
C ASN A 38 -4.67 7.13 18.30
N GLN A 39 -4.10 8.20 17.76
CA GLN A 39 -4.73 9.06 16.76
C GLN A 39 -4.07 8.94 15.37
N GLY A 40 -2.85 8.39 15.31
CA GLY A 40 -2.13 8.21 14.06
C GLY A 40 -2.51 6.92 13.36
N ARG A 41 -2.10 6.80 12.10
CA ARG A 41 -2.23 5.56 11.33
C ARG A 41 -0.95 4.74 11.42
N VAL A 42 -1.06 3.42 11.23
CA VAL A 42 0.13 2.60 10.95
C VAL A 42 0.68 2.98 9.58
N LEU A 43 1.98 3.23 9.49
CA LEU A 43 2.71 3.52 8.25
C LEU A 43 3.01 2.21 7.51
N TRP A 44 1.98 1.57 6.97
CA TRP A 44 2.07 0.29 6.27
C TRP A 44 3.06 0.32 5.11
N GLU A 45 3.16 1.45 4.43
CA GLU A 45 4.12 1.68 3.33
C GLU A 45 5.59 1.57 3.77
N ALA A 46 5.88 1.77 5.06
CA ALA A 46 7.21 1.67 5.63
C ALA A 46 7.57 0.25 6.11
N LEU A 47 6.63 -0.70 6.12
CA LEU A 47 6.85 -2.02 6.67
C LEU A 47 7.33 -3.02 5.60
N ASP A 48 8.30 -3.85 5.97
CA ASP A 48 8.76 -4.98 5.17
C ASP A 48 7.95 -6.24 5.53
N VAL A 49 7.13 -6.68 4.59
CA VAL A 49 6.10 -7.71 4.85
C VAL A 49 6.58 -9.12 4.49
N ALA A 50 7.83 -9.27 4.05
CA ALA A 50 8.45 -10.58 3.89
C ALA A 50 8.71 -11.28 5.24
N GLY A 51 8.69 -10.55 6.36
CA GLY A 51 8.88 -11.07 7.72
C GLY A 51 7.59 -11.16 8.54
N GLU A 52 7.07 -12.38 8.72
CA GLU A 52 6.24 -12.92 9.83
C GLU A 52 5.11 -12.10 10.53
N THR A 53 4.70 -10.93 10.04
CA THR A 53 3.69 -10.11 10.73
C THR A 53 2.26 -10.40 10.24
N ARG A 54 1.80 -11.65 10.43
CA ARG A 54 0.46 -12.12 10.03
C ARG A 54 -0.65 -11.65 10.97
N LYS A 55 -0.93 -10.34 10.98
CA LYS A 55 -2.27 -9.81 11.34
C LYS A 55 -2.81 -8.77 10.34
N GLY A 56 -1.98 -8.27 9.41
CA GLY A 56 -2.38 -7.33 8.34
C GLY A 56 -2.26 -7.88 6.91
N GLY A 57 -2.10 -9.19 6.72
CA GLY A 57 -1.72 -9.82 5.44
C GLY A 57 -2.58 -9.40 4.24
N ALA A 58 -3.91 -9.43 4.39
CA ALA A 58 -4.82 -9.07 3.30
C ALA A 58 -4.70 -7.60 2.86
N TYR A 59 -4.53 -6.67 3.81
CA TYR A 59 -4.35 -5.25 3.49
C TYR A 59 -3.01 -4.98 2.79
N VAL A 60 -1.96 -5.68 3.20
CA VAL A 60 -0.67 -5.60 2.54
C VAL A 60 -0.72 -6.17 1.13
N ASP A 61 -1.34 -7.33 0.93
CA ASP A 61 -1.47 -7.94 -0.39
C ASP A 61 -2.15 -6.96 -1.36
N LEU A 62 -3.18 -6.26 -0.88
CA LEU A 62 -3.87 -5.22 -1.66
C LEU A 62 -2.97 -4.00 -1.96
N LEU A 63 -2.10 -3.60 -1.02
CA LEU A 63 -1.09 -2.55 -1.27
C LEU A 63 -0.08 -2.97 -2.34
N MET A 64 0.41 -4.20 -2.28
CA MET A 64 1.34 -4.73 -3.30
C MET A 64 0.67 -4.78 -4.68
N GLN A 65 -0.60 -5.19 -4.75
CA GLN A 65 -1.36 -5.18 -5.99
C GLN A 65 -1.58 -3.75 -6.52
N ARG A 66 -1.80 -2.76 -5.64
CA ARG A 66 -1.89 -1.34 -6.01
C ARG A 66 -0.59 -0.86 -6.65
N ASP A 67 0.54 -1.14 -6.03
CA ASP A 67 1.85 -0.74 -6.54
C ASP A 67 2.15 -1.40 -7.90
N SER A 68 1.80 -2.68 -8.08
CA SER A 68 1.90 -3.37 -9.38
C SER A 68 1.05 -2.68 -10.45
N ALA A 69 -0.21 -2.36 -10.16
CA ALA A 69 -1.11 -1.70 -11.10
C ALA A 69 -0.61 -0.29 -11.50
N LEU A 70 0.04 0.43 -10.58
CA LEU A 70 0.66 1.72 -10.89
C LEU A 70 1.86 1.58 -11.84
N GLU A 71 2.69 0.55 -11.66
CA GLU A 71 3.79 0.29 -12.58
C GLU A 71 3.33 -0.17 -13.96
N GLU A 72 2.29 -1.01 -14.02
CA GLU A 72 1.65 -1.37 -15.29
C GLU A 72 1.13 -0.14 -16.02
N LEU A 73 0.47 0.81 -15.34
CA LEU A 73 0.03 2.07 -15.95
C LEU A 73 1.18 2.94 -16.44
N LYS A 74 2.31 2.97 -15.74
CA LYS A 74 3.51 3.71 -16.18
C LYS A 74 4.12 3.06 -17.41
N GLN A 75 4.20 1.74 -17.44
CA GLN A 75 4.71 0.98 -18.58
C GLN A 75 3.82 1.17 -19.81
N LEU A 76 2.51 1.05 -19.64
CA LEU A 76 1.51 1.25 -20.70
C LEU A 76 1.61 2.67 -21.32
N LYS A 77 1.82 3.70 -20.49
CA LYS A 77 2.06 5.07 -20.95
C LYS A 77 3.35 5.20 -21.76
N ARG A 78 4.43 4.50 -21.37
CA ARG A 78 5.71 4.51 -22.10
C ARG A 78 5.56 3.83 -23.46
N GLU A 79 4.87 2.70 -23.52
CA GLU A 79 4.62 1.97 -24.76
C GLU A 79 3.79 2.81 -25.74
N ARG A 80 2.74 3.46 -25.26
CA ARG A 80 1.98 4.40 -26.09
C ARG A 80 2.82 5.59 -26.56
N ALA A 81 3.66 6.17 -25.69
CA ALA A 81 4.55 7.26 -26.05
C ALA A 81 5.63 6.85 -27.07
N SER A 82 6.09 5.59 -27.02
CA SER A 82 7.04 5.02 -27.96
C SER A 82 6.42 4.68 -29.33
N GLY A 83 5.09 4.77 -29.46
CA GLY A 83 4.38 4.40 -30.67
C GLY A 83 4.20 2.90 -30.88
N ALA A 84 4.61 2.07 -29.91
CA ALA A 84 4.52 0.61 -29.96
C ALA A 84 3.09 0.05 -29.80
N MET A 85 2.12 0.91 -29.46
CA MET A 85 0.75 0.51 -29.15
C MET A 85 -0.27 1.43 -29.80
N TYR A 86 -1.34 0.87 -30.37
CA TYR A 86 -2.43 1.67 -30.96
C TYR A 86 -3.27 2.35 -29.89
N ARG A 87 -3.98 3.43 -30.26
CA ARG A 87 -4.81 4.19 -29.31
C ARG A 87 -5.93 3.34 -28.72
N SER A 88 -6.59 2.52 -29.54
CA SER A 88 -7.68 1.65 -29.10
C SER A 88 -7.20 0.58 -28.13
N GLU A 89 -6.04 -0.02 -28.38
CA GLU A 89 -5.41 -1.01 -27.49
C GLU A 89 -5.04 -0.36 -26.14
N TYR A 90 -4.42 0.81 -26.19
CA TYR A 90 -4.09 1.59 -24.98
C TYR A 90 -5.33 1.93 -24.14
N GLU A 91 -6.43 2.34 -24.78
CA GLU A 91 -7.66 2.71 -24.06
C GLU A 91 -8.30 1.48 -23.38
N THR A 92 -8.31 0.32 -24.04
CA THR A 92 -8.80 -0.94 -23.47
C THR A 92 -7.94 -1.42 -22.30
N GLU A 93 -6.63 -1.57 -22.50
CA GLU A 93 -5.74 -2.06 -21.45
C GLU A 93 -5.71 -1.11 -20.24
N ARG A 94 -5.72 0.20 -20.50
CA ARG A 94 -5.83 1.21 -19.43
C ARG A 94 -7.13 1.06 -18.64
N ALA A 95 -8.25 0.80 -19.30
CA ALA A 95 -9.53 0.62 -18.64
C ALA A 95 -9.54 -0.61 -17.73
N GLU A 96 -8.94 -1.72 -18.17
CA GLU A 96 -8.81 -2.95 -17.37
C GLU A 96 -7.96 -2.74 -16.13
N ILE A 97 -6.78 -2.12 -16.27
CA ILE A 97 -5.90 -1.84 -15.12
C ILE A 97 -6.60 -0.92 -14.12
N LEU A 98 -7.31 0.11 -14.59
CA LEU A 98 -8.06 1.02 -13.72
C LEU A 98 -9.24 0.35 -13.03
N LEU A 99 -9.94 -0.58 -13.70
CA LEU A 99 -11.03 -1.33 -13.09
C LEU A 99 -10.51 -2.21 -11.95
N ARG A 100 -9.42 -2.95 -12.18
CA ARG A 100 -8.75 -3.77 -11.16
C ARG A 100 -8.27 -2.90 -9.99
N ALA A 101 -7.61 -1.78 -10.27
CA ALA A 101 -7.16 -0.84 -9.23
C ALA A 101 -8.33 -0.31 -8.39
N ARG A 102 -9.48 -0.01 -9.03
CA ARG A 102 -10.68 0.44 -8.32
C ARG A 102 -11.24 -0.64 -7.39
N MET A 103 -11.30 -1.89 -7.84
CA MET A 103 -11.74 -3.01 -7.00
C MET A 103 -10.82 -3.18 -5.79
N ASN A 104 -9.51 -3.08 -5.99
CA ASN A 104 -8.53 -3.18 -4.92
C ASN A 104 -8.68 -2.04 -3.89
N LEU A 105 -8.97 -0.82 -4.33
CA LEU A 105 -9.23 0.30 -3.41
C LEU A 105 -10.45 0.06 -2.52
N VAL A 106 -11.53 -0.49 -3.07
CA VAL A 106 -12.73 -0.84 -2.28
C VAL A 106 -12.39 -1.93 -1.26
N ALA A 107 -11.70 -2.98 -1.69
CA ALA A 107 -11.26 -4.05 -0.79
C ALA A 107 -10.31 -3.52 0.31
N MET A 108 -9.43 -2.57 -0.01
CA MET A 108 -8.56 -1.93 0.97
C MET A 108 -9.34 -1.14 2.01
N GLU A 109 -10.37 -0.40 1.62
CA GLU A 109 -11.23 0.34 2.55
C GLU A 109 -11.99 -0.61 3.48
N GLU A 110 -12.47 -1.74 2.96
CA GLU A 110 -13.13 -2.77 3.76
C GLU A 110 -12.19 -3.42 4.77
N GLU A 111 -10.99 -3.83 4.33
CA GLU A 111 -9.98 -4.41 5.22
C GLU A 111 -9.49 -3.39 6.26
N ARG A 112 -9.32 -2.12 5.87
CA ARG A 112 -8.98 -1.06 6.82
C ARG A 112 -10.05 -0.90 7.91
N LYS A 113 -11.33 -0.87 7.54
CA LYS A 113 -12.45 -0.82 8.50
C LYS A 113 -12.47 -2.03 9.43
N LYS A 114 -12.18 -3.23 8.93
CA LYS A 114 -12.11 -4.44 9.77
C LYS A 114 -10.97 -4.34 10.80
N LEU A 115 -9.81 -3.85 10.39
CA LEU A 115 -8.67 -3.63 11.27
C LEU A 115 -8.94 -2.52 12.30
N GLU A 116 -9.74 -1.50 11.96
CA GLU A 116 -10.19 -0.45 12.88
C GLU A 116 -11.20 -0.95 13.94
N ILE A 117 -12.05 -1.95 13.60
CA ILE A 117 -13.07 -2.49 14.52
C ILE A 117 -12.51 -3.57 15.47
N GLN A 118 -11.43 -4.25 15.07
CA GLN A 118 -10.80 -5.33 15.85
C GLN A 118 -9.72 -4.85 16.84
N ASN A 119 -9.38 -3.55 16.83
CA ASN A 119 -8.49 -2.90 17.80
C ASN A 119 -9.30 -1.99 18.73
#